data_AF-F3CDI7-F1
#
_entry.id   AF-F3CDI7-F1
#
_cell.length_a   1.000
_cell.length_b   1.000
_cell.length_c   1.000
_cell.angle_alpha   90.00
_cell.angle_beta   90.00
_cell.angle_gamma   90.00
#
_symmetry.space_group_name_H-M   'P 1'
#
loop_
_entity.id
_entity.type
_entity.pdbx_description
1 polymer ?
#
loop_
_entity_poly.entity_id
_entity_poly.type
_entity_poly.pdbx_seq_one_letter_code
_entity_poly.pdbx_strand_id
1 'polypeptide(L)'
;MKTVDLSSATVRDLNQALHDQVKALQEREWLVTHPDGAHNLAVGVNEAISIDIQGHAGYYCAGMNQKASITVHGNVGVGCAENMMSGAVRVKGSASQAAGATAHGGLLVIEGDAGARCGISMKGIDIVVGGSIGHMSCFMGQAGRLVVCGDAGDALGASLYET
;
A
#
# COMPACT_ATOMS: atom_id res chain seq x y z
N MET A 1 15.02 9.89 -13.18
CA MET A 1 14.19 8.71 -12.90
C MET A 1 15.05 7.45 -13.04
N LYS A 2 15.32 6.75 -11.93
CA LYS A 2 16.07 5.49 -11.89
C LYS A 2 15.14 4.32 -12.19
N THR A 3 15.52 3.45 -13.12
CA THR A 3 14.72 2.26 -13.48
C THR A 3 15.32 0.99 -12.90
N VAL A 4 14.48 0.13 -12.34
CA VAL A 4 14.83 -1.21 -11.84
C VAL A 4 13.92 -2.23 -12.54
N ASP A 5 14.54 -3.09 -13.34
CA ASP A 5 13.84 -4.15 -14.06
C ASP A 5 13.93 -5.47 -13.30
N LEU A 6 12.80 -5.95 -12.77
CA LEU A 6 12.74 -7.16 -11.95
C LEU A 6 12.79 -8.47 -12.76
N SER A 7 12.85 -8.39 -14.09
CA SER A 7 13.27 -9.53 -14.92
C SER A 7 14.78 -9.85 -14.78
N SER A 8 15.57 -8.90 -14.26
CA SER A 8 17.03 -9.02 -14.13
C SER A 8 17.55 -8.76 -12.72
N ALA A 9 16.91 -7.84 -11.99
CA ALA A 9 17.21 -7.53 -10.59
C ALA A 9 16.31 -8.31 -9.62
N THR A 10 16.73 -8.46 -8.37
CA THR A 10 15.88 -9.07 -7.34
C THR A 10 15.08 -8.03 -6.56
N VAL A 11 13.99 -8.47 -5.92
CA VAL A 11 13.23 -7.64 -4.95
C VAL A 11 14.12 -7.12 -3.81
N ARG A 12 15.12 -7.92 -3.39
CA ARG A 12 16.08 -7.51 -2.36
C ARG A 12 16.93 -6.35 -2.85
N ASP A 13 17.41 -6.40 -4.10
CA ASP A 13 18.21 -5.32 -4.68
C ASP A 13 17.40 -4.02 -4.78
N LEU A 14 16.15 -4.12 -5.21
CA LEU A 14 15.22 -2.98 -5.24
C LEU A 14 15.06 -2.36 -3.86
N ASN A 15 14.62 -3.15 -2.86
CA ASN A 15 14.35 -2.61 -1.53
C ASN A 15 15.62 -2.05 -0.88
N GLN A 16 16.76 -2.72 -1.03
CA GLN A 16 18.02 -2.22 -0.50
C GLN A 16 18.39 -0.87 -1.12
N ALA A 17 18.23 -0.72 -2.44
CA ALA A 17 18.54 0.53 -3.14
C ALA A 17 17.61 1.68 -2.73
N LEU A 18 16.35 1.38 -2.40
CA LEU A 18 15.39 2.35 -1.84
C LEU A 18 15.76 2.73 -0.39
N HIS A 19 16.14 1.76 0.44
CA HIS A 19 16.55 2.01 1.84
C HIS A 19 17.84 2.81 1.92
N ASP A 20 18.78 2.60 0.99
CA ASP A 20 20.04 3.33 0.95
C ASP A 20 19.85 4.83 0.67
N GLN A 21 18.69 5.26 0.15
CA GLN A 21 18.36 6.69 -0.02
C GLN A 21 18.34 7.45 1.30
N VAL A 22 18.12 6.77 2.44
CA VAL A 22 18.19 7.38 3.77
C VAL A 22 19.61 7.81 4.13
N LYS A 23 20.64 7.08 3.64
CA LYS A 23 22.04 7.40 3.92
C LYS A 23 22.50 8.60 3.11
N ALA A 24 22.13 8.62 1.84
CA ALA A 24 22.37 9.72 0.93
C ALA A 24 21.30 9.70 -0.16
N LEU A 25 20.45 10.72 -0.18
CA LEU A 25 19.38 10.84 -1.18
C LEU A 25 19.99 11.20 -2.53
N GLN A 26 20.07 10.22 -3.43
CA GLN A 26 20.60 10.38 -4.79
C GLN A 26 19.48 10.43 -5.83
N GLU A 27 18.41 9.67 -5.59
CA GLU A 27 17.36 9.44 -6.59
C GLU A 27 15.99 9.70 -5.97
N ARG A 28 15.25 10.64 -6.56
CA ARG A 28 13.91 11.03 -6.10
C ARG A 28 12.78 10.31 -6.81
N GLU A 29 13.04 9.74 -7.97
CA GLU A 29 12.02 9.13 -8.84
C GLU A 29 12.49 7.77 -9.32
N TRP A 30 11.66 6.77 -9.09
CA TRP A 30 11.96 5.37 -9.37
C TRP A 30 10.88 4.77 -10.25
N LEU A 31 11.31 3.96 -11.21
CA LEU A 31 10.45 3.14 -12.05
C LEU A 31 10.80 1.68 -11.83
N VAL A 32 9.81 0.85 -11.50
CA VAL A 32 9.95 -0.60 -11.36
C VAL A 32 9.19 -1.26 -12.48
N THR A 33 9.87 -2.03 -13.32
CA THR A 33 9.28 -2.73 -14.47
C THR A 33 9.32 -4.24 -14.28
N HIS A 34 8.43 -4.94 -15.00
CA HIS A 34 8.25 -6.39 -14.94
C HIS A 34 8.12 -6.94 -13.50
N PRO A 35 7.25 -6.36 -12.66
CA PRO A 35 7.10 -6.82 -11.29
C PRO A 35 6.46 -8.20 -11.18
N ASP A 36 5.71 -8.66 -12.18
CA ASP A 36 5.15 -10.02 -12.31
C ASP A 36 4.51 -10.60 -11.03
N GLY A 37 3.85 -9.75 -10.24
CA GLY A 37 3.20 -10.15 -8.98
C GLY A 37 4.17 -10.45 -7.83
N ALA A 38 5.44 -10.02 -7.95
CA ALA A 38 6.46 -10.16 -6.92
C ALA A 38 6.00 -9.53 -5.61
N HIS A 39 6.31 -10.21 -4.50
CA HIS A 39 5.91 -9.79 -3.17
C HIS A 39 6.91 -8.78 -2.59
N ASN A 40 6.50 -8.06 -1.56
CA ASN A 40 7.34 -7.16 -0.77
C ASN A 40 8.01 -6.04 -1.58
N LEU A 41 7.36 -5.53 -2.64
CA LEU A 41 7.89 -4.41 -3.41
C LEU A 41 7.76 -3.11 -2.62
N ALA A 42 8.83 -2.31 -2.61
CA ALA A 42 8.87 -0.99 -1.97
C ALA A 42 8.45 -1.01 -0.48
N VAL A 43 8.89 -2.03 0.26
CA VAL A 43 8.60 -2.17 1.70
C VAL A 43 9.58 -1.36 2.53
N GLY A 44 9.12 -0.67 3.57
CA GLY A 44 9.98 0.02 4.54
C GLY A 44 10.67 1.28 4.00
N VAL A 45 10.09 1.93 2.97
CA VAL A 45 10.69 3.12 2.38
C VAL A 45 10.52 4.33 3.31
N ASN A 46 11.64 4.92 3.73
CA ASN A 46 11.69 6.03 4.70
C ASN A 46 12.29 7.31 4.12
N GLU A 47 12.06 7.56 2.83
CA GLU A 47 12.51 8.80 2.20
C GLU A 47 11.42 9.38 1.30
N ALA A 48 11.42 10.71 1.16
CA ALA A 48 10.42 11.43 0.38
C ALA A 48 10.71 11.31 -1.12
N ILE A 49 10.47 10.12 -1.66
CA ILE A 49 10.70 9.72 -3.05
C ILE A 49 9.41 9.22 -3.71
N SER A 50 9.37 9.30 -5.03
CA SER A 50 8.30 8.73 -5.86
C SER A 50 8.74 7.40 -6.43
N ILE A 51 7.86 6.39 -6.33
CA ILE A 51 8.08 5.05 -6.87
C ILE A 51 6.88 4.67 -7.73
N ASP A 52 7.16 4.31 -8.97
CA ASP A 52 6.16 3.94 -9.95
C ASP A 52 6.36 2.47 -10.36
N ILE A 53 5.40 1.61 -10.04
CA ILE A 53 5.46 0.16 -10.30
C ILE A 53 4.57 -0.17 -11.49
N GLN A 54 5.19 -0.54 -12.61
CA GLN A 54 4.53 -0.84 -13.88
C GLN A 54 4.09 -2.30 -13.94
N GLY A 55 2.92 -2.59 -13.36
CA GLY A 55 2.29 -3.90 -13.40
C GLY A 55 1.72 -4.33 -12.05
N HIS A 56 1.41 -5.62 -11.93
CA HIS A 56 0.88 -6.21 -10.70
C HIS A 56 1.95 -6.35 -9.63
N ALA A 57 1.58 -6.07 -8.37
CA ALA A 57 2.42 -6.36 -7.22
C ALA A 57 1.78 -7.41 -6.31
N GLY A 58 2.61 -8.17 -5.63
CA GLY A 58 2.19 -9.25 -4.74
C GLY A 58 1.89 -8.80 -3.31
N TYR A 59 2.13 -9.69 -2.36
CA TYR A 59 1.81 -9.47 -0.95
C TYR A 59 2.70 -8.37 -0.35
N TYR A 60 2.15 -7.62 0.59
CA TYR A 60 2.84 -6.59 1.38
C TYR A 60 3.49 -5.46 0.59
N CYS A 61 3.10 -5.26 -0.68
CA CYS A 61 3.57 -4.13 -1.48
C CYS A 61 3.34 -2.80 -0.73
N ALA A 62 4.36 -1.95 -0.67
CA ALA A 62 4.35 -0.67 0.05
C ALA A 62 4.13 -0.75 1.57
N GLY A 63 4.26 -1.93 2.18
CA GLY A 63 4.16 -2.09 3.62
C GLY A 63 5.24 -1.29 4.37
N MET A 64 4.94 -0.80 5.56
CA MET A 64 5.84 0.01 6.40
C MET A 64 6.35 1.29 5.71
N ASN A 65 5.65 1.78 4.67
CA ASN A 65 6.02 3.05 4.03
C ASN A 65 5.90 4.21 5.05
N GLN A 66 6.91 5.08 5.08
CA GLN A 66 6.94 6.22 6.00
C GLN A 66 6.87 7.56 5.28
N LYS A 67 7.48 7.73 4.10
CA LYS A 67 7.52 9.05 3.45
C LYS A 67 7.26 9.02 1.95
N ALA A 68 7.34 7.85 1.32
CA ALA A 68 7.30 7.76 -0.13
C ALA A 68 5.87 7.94 -0.69
N SER A 69 5.82 8.35 -1.95
CA SER A 69 4.62 8.31 -2.78
C SER A 69 4.76 7.16 -3.77
N ILE A 70 3.99 6.09 -3.58
CA ILE A 70 4.10 4.86 -4.36
C ILE A 70 2.85 4.70 -5.22
N THR A 71 3.01 4.52 -6.53
CA THR A 71 1.91 4.20 -7.45
C THR A 71 2.12 2.83 -8.06
N VAL A 72 1.10 1.97 -8.01
CA VAL A 72 1.07 0.67 -8.66
C VAL A 72 0.08 0.71 -9.81
N HIS A 73 0.57 0.53 -11.04
CA HIS A 73 -0.25 0.49 -12.27
C HIS A 73 -0.78 -0.92 -12.52
N GLY A 74 -1.51 -1.45 -11.53
CA GLY A 74 -2.06 -2.79 -11.57
C GLY A 74 -2.75 -3.16 -10.26
N ASN A 75 -3.00 -4.45 -10.10
CA ASN A 75 -3.56 -5.03 -8.86
C ASN A 75 -2.46 -5.30 -7.82
N VAL A 76 -2.85 -5.29 -6.55
CA VAL A 76 -1.96 -5.63 -5.42
C VAL A 76 -2.48 -6.81 -4.60
N GLY A 77 -1.54 -7.59 -4.07
CA GLY A 77 -1.84 -8.73 -3.22
C GLY A 77 -2.23 -8.37 -1.78
N VAL A 78 -2.24 -9.37 -0.89
CA VAL A 78 -2.65 -9.25 0.51
C VAL A 78 -1.73 -8.28 1.26
N GLY A 79 -2.28 -7.45 2.14
CA GLY A 79 -1.48 -6.61 3.05
C GLY A 79 -0.81 -5.40 2.37
N CYS A 80 -1.30 -4.95 1.22
CA CYS A 80 -0.77 -3.73 0.60
C CYS A 80 -0.84 -2.54 1.57
N ALA A 81 0.25 -1.78 1.68
CA ALA A 81 0.39 -0.66 2.62
C ALA A 81 0.16 -1.01 4.10
N GLU A 82 0.34 -2.28 4.47
CA GLU A 82 0.27 -2.71 5.87
C GLU A 82 1.30 -1.96 6.72
N ASN A 83 0.88 -1.52 7.91
CA ASN A 83 1.73 -0.80 8.86
C ASN A 83 2.36 0.48 8.28
N MET A 84 1.72 1.10 7.28
CA MET A 84 2.16 2.38 6.76
C MET A 84 2.09 3.46 7.84
N MET A 85 3.14 4.27 7.95
CA MET A 85 3.27 5.32 8.97
C MET A 85 2.82 6.68 8.45
N SER A 86 3.20 7.01 7.21
CA SER A 86 2.77 8.21 6.48
C SER A 86 3.17 8.08 5.00
N GLY A 87 2.99 9.14 4.21
CA GLY A 87 3.19 9.13 2.75
C GLY A 87 1.90 8.82 1.99
N ALA A 88 2.03 8.36 0.75
CA ALA A 88 0.89 7.99 -0.07
C ALA A 88 1.15 6.69 -0.84
N VAL A 89 0.11 5.87 -0.98
CA VAL A 89 0.10 4.69 -1.85
C VAL A 89 -1.15 4.76 -2.72
N ARG A 90 -0.98 4.65 -4.03
CA ARG A 90 -2.08 4.61 -5.01
C ARG A 90 -2.03 3.32 -5.82
N VAL A 91 -3.12 2.57 -5.80
CA VAL A 91 -3.30 1.36 -6.59
C VAL A 91 -4.30 1.66 -7.68
N LYS A 92 -3.89 1.57 -8.96
CA LYS A 92 -4.78 1.82 -10.10
C LYS A 92 -5.72 0.66 -10.41
N GLY A 93 -5.44 -0.53 -9.90
CA GLY A 93 -6.32 -1.68 -9.95
C GLY A 93 -7.04 -1.95 -8.62
N SER A 94 -7.30 -3.23 -8.37
CA SER A 94 -7.89 -3.71 -7.12
C SER A 94 -6.83 -4.18 -6.12
N ALA A 95 -7.17 -4.12 -4.84
CA ALA A 95 -6.36 -4.67 -3.76
C ALA A 95 -7.00 -5.93 -3.18
N SER A 96 -6.17 -6.92 -2.84
CA SER A 96 -6.64 -8.10 -2.13
C SER A 96 -6.98 -7.78 -0.66
N GLN A 97 -7.04 -8.81 0.18
CA GLN A 97 -7.41 -8.70 1.58
C GLN A 97 -6.41 -7.85 2.38
N ALA A 98 -6.88 -7.26 3.49
CA ALA A 98 -6.03 -6.57 4.47
C ALA A 98 -5.24 -5.36 3.94
N ALA A 99 -5.70 -4.71 2.88
CA ALA A 99 -5.10 -3.45 2.43
C ALA A 99 -5.17 -2.38 3.53
N GLY A 100 -4.07 -1.70 3.81
CA GLY A 100 -3.95 -0.70 4.88
C GLY A 100 -4.04 -1.26 6.30
N ALA A 101 -3.89 -2.58 6.48
CA ALA A 101 -3.97 -3.20 7.80
C ALA A 101 -2.97 -2.57 8.78
N THR A 102 -3.41 -2.31 10.01
CA THR A 102 -2.59 -1.78 11.11
C THR A 102 -1.91 -0.43 10.89
N ALA A 103 -2.13 0.23 9.76
CA ALA A 103 -1.44 1.46 9.38
C ALA A 103 -1.81 2.63 10.30
N HIS A 104 -0.79 3.44 10.60
CA HIS A 104 -0.85 4.54 11.56
C HIS A 104 -1.12 5.91 10.90
N GLY A 105 -0.92 6.04 9.60
CA GLY A 105 -1.11 7.31 8.91
C GLY A 105 -0.81 7.25 7.43
N GLY A 106 -1.01 8.39 6.76
CA GLY A 106 -0.86 8.54 5.32
C GLY A 106 -2.16 8.27 4.56
N LEU A 107 -2.05 8.24 3.23
CA LEU A 107 -3.18 8.06 2.33
C LEU A 107 -2.99 6.79 1.48
N LEU A 108 -3.95 5.87 1.54
CA LEU A 108 -4.07 4.75 0.61
C LEU A 108 -5.27 4.97 -0.31
N VAL A 109 -5.03 5.06 -1.62
CA VAL A 109 -6.09 5.13 -2.64
C VAL A 109 -6.08 3.85 -3.44
N ILE A 110 -7.23 3.19 -3.55
CA ILE A 110 -7.45 2.02 -4.39
C ILE A 110 -8.54 2.40 -5.40
N GLU A 111 -8.21 2.39 -6.69
CA GLU A 111 -9.17 2.82 -7.73
C GLU A 111 -10.23 1.75 -8.01
N GLY A 112 -9.87 0.47 -7.88
CA GLY A 112 -10.80 -0.66 -7.97
C GLY A 112 -11.40 -1.08 -6.63
N ASP A 113 -11.62 -2.38 -6.48
CA ASP A 113 -12.17 -2.99 -5.27
C ASP A 113 -11.08 -3.30 -4.24
N ALA A 114 -11.46 -3.39 -2.97
CA ALA A 114 -10.63 -3.95 -1.91
C ALA A 114 -11.25 -5.23 -1.34
N GLY A 115 -10.42 -6.23 -1.07
CA GLY A 115 -10.87 -7.49 -0.48
C GLY A 115 -11.36 -7.36 0.97
N ALA A 116 -11.57 -8.51 1.61
CA ALA A 116 -11.95 -8.57 3.02
C ALA A 116 -10.92 -7.89 3.93
N ARG A 117 -11.39 -7.38 5.08
CA ARG A 117 -10.53 -6.80 6.12
C ARG A 117 -9.72 -5.59 5.66
N CYS A 118 -10.18 -4.84 4.65
CA CYS A 118 -9.56 -3.57 4.29
C CYS A 118 -9.58 -2.62 5.50
N GLY A 119 -8.43 -2.06 5.86
CA GLY A 119 -8.29 -1.19 7.05
C GLY A 119 -8.44 -1.91 8.39
N ILE A 120 -8.27 -3.24 8.47
CA ILE A 120 -8.32 -3.95 9.76
C ILE A 120 -7.29 -3.41 10.73
N SER A 121 -7.72 -3.12 11.96
CA SER A 121 -6.90 -2.57 13.04
C SER A 121 -6.16 -1.27 12.67
N MET A 122 -6.72 -0.48 11.75
CA MET A 122 -6.17 0.82 11.38
C MET A 122 -6.07 1.77 12.58
N LYS A 123 -4.99 2.55 12.64
CA LYS A 123 -4.62 3.42 13.78
C LYS A 123 -4.37 4.87 13.37
N GLY A 124 -4.85 5.29 12.20
CA GLY A 124 -4.77 6.68 11.75
C GLY A 124 -4.66 6.89 10.25
N ILE A 125 -4.55 5.83 9.44
CA ILE A 125 -4.52 5.94 7.97
C ILE A 125 -5.85 6.46 7.41
N ASP A 126 -5.79 7.25 6.33
CA ASP A 126 -6.95 7.54 5.49
C ASP A 126 -6.92 6.60 4.27
N ILE A 127 -8.01 5.85 4.05
CA ILE A 127 -8.17 4.90 2.95
C ILE A 127 -9.35 5.33 2.10
N VAL A 128 -9.16 5.38 0.78
CA VAL A 128 -10.21 5.64 -0.22
C VAL A 128 -10.28 4.47 -1.18
N VAL A 129 -11.45 3.85 -1.31
CA VAL A 129 -11.71 2.76 -2.24
C VAL A 129 -12.74 3.23 -3.26
N GLY A 130 -12.35 3.22 -4.54
CA GLY A 130 -13.18 3.63 -5.67
C GLY A 130 -14.30 2.64 -6.00
N GLY A 131 -14.06 1.34 -5.75
CA GLY A 131 -15.05 0.28 -5.86
C GLY A 131 -15.64 -0.14 -4.51
N SER A 132 -15.93 -1.43 -4.41
CA SER A 132 -16.52 -2.07 -3.23
C SER A 132 -15.45 -2.63 -2.28
N ILE A 133 -15.84 -2.88 -1.03
CA ILE A 133 -15.00 -3.51 -0.01
C ILE A 133 -15.58 -4.85 0.46
N GLY A 134 -14.70 -5.80 0.77
CA GLY A 134 -15.10 -7.09 1.33
C GLY A 134 -15.54 -7.03 2.80
N HIS A 135 -15.99 -8.18 3.31
CA HIS A 135 -16.44 -8.34 4.70
C HIS A 135 -15.36 -8.00 5.73
N MET A 136 -15.79 -7.64 6.94
CA MET A 136 -14.95 -7.29 8.09
C MET A 136 -13.93 -6.18 7.81
N SER A 137 -14.22 -5.31 6.85
CA SER A 137 -13.43 -4.11 6.61
C SER A 137 -13.62 -3.12 7.76
N CYS A 138 -12.58 -2.35 8.08
CA CYS A 138 -12.48 -1.51 9.27
C CYS A 138 -12.70 -2.26 10.60
N PHE A 139 -12.55 -3.59 10.61
CA PHE A 139 -12.66 -4.36 11.85
C PHE A 139 -11.57 -3.94 12.83
N MET A 140 -11.92 -3.69 14.10
CA MET A 140 -10.96 -3.24 15.13
C MET A 140 -10.27 -1.90 14.82
N GLY A 141 -10.83 -1.07 13.93
CA GLY A 141 -10.30 0.26 13.66
C GLY A 141 -10.28 1.14 14.92
N GLN A 142 -9.19 1.88 15.11
CA GLN A 142 -8.95 2.75 16.27
C GLN A 142 -8.96 4.23 15.88
N ALA A 143 -8.39 4.57 14.72
CA ALA A 143 -8.38 5.93 14.19
C ALA A 143 -8.17 5.91 12.68
N GLY A 144 -8.49 7.03 12.03
CA GLY A 144 -8.38 7.24 10.58
C GLY A 144 -9.74 7.27 9.89
N ARG A 145 -9.75 7.15 8.56
CA ARG A 145 -10.97 7.18 7.75
C ARG A 145 -10.94 6.09 6.68
N LEU A 146 -12.07 5.43 6.46
CA LEU A 146 -12.29 4.55 5.32
C LEU A 146 -13.47 5.09 4.52
N VAL A 147 -13.19 5.57 3.30
CA VAL A 147 -14.19 6.05 2.34
C VAL A 147 -14.36 5.00 1.26
N VAL A 148 -15.61 4.64 0.99
CA VAL A 148 -15.98 3.60 0.02
C VAL A 148 -16.97 4.19 -0.95
N CYS A 149 -16.65 4.14 -2.24
CA CYS A 149 -17.51 4.66 -3.31
C CYS A 149 -18.44 3.61 -3.92
N GLY A 150 -18.25 2.33 -3.60
CA GLY A 150 -19.15 1.21 -3.93
C GLY A 150 -19.85 0.62 -2.71
N ASP A 151 -20.05 -0.70 -2.73
CA ASP A 151 -20.75 -1.45 -1.68
C ASP A 151 -19.80 -1.89 -0.56
N ALA A 152 -20.35 -2.07 0.64
CA ALA A 152 -19.64 -2.64 1.78
C ALA A 152 -20.15 -4.04 2.12
N GLY A 153 -19.23 -5.00 2.25
CA GLY A 153 -19.53 -6.34 2.75
C GLY A 153 -19.87 -6.37 4.25
N ASP A 154 -20.32 -7.54 4.71
CA ASP A 154 -20.78 -7.76 6.07
C ASP A 154 -19.78 -7.33 7.16
N ALA A 155 -20.31 -6.90 8.31
CA ALA A 155 -19.55 -6.53 9.50
C ALA A 155 -18.53 -5.38 9.28
N LEU A 156 -18.84 -4.43 8.40
CA LEU A 156 -18.11 -3.16 8.29
C LEU A 156 -18.04 -2.46 9.66
N GLY A 157 -16.83 -2.10 10.08
CA GLY A 157 -16.63 -1.36 11.33
C GLY A 157 -17.03 -2.15 12.59
N ALA A 158 -17.06 -3.48 12.52
CA ALA A 158 -17.25 -4.27 13.74
C ALA A 158 -16.05 -4.09 14.69
N SER A 159 -16.33 -3.96 15.99
CA SER A 159 -15.34 -3.76 17.05
C SER A 159 -14.50 -2.48 16.91
N LEU A 160 -15.07 -1.38 16.41
CA LEU A 160 -14.39 -0.07 16.44
C LEU A 160 -14.09 0.36 17.87
N TYR A 161 -12.92 0.98 18.05
CA TYR A 161 -12.53 1.60 19.31
C TYR A 161 -12.80 3.10 19.24
N GLU A 162 -13.37 3.64 20.31
CA GLU A 162 -13.48 5.08 20.53
C GLU A 162 -12.51 5.47 21.65
N THR A 163 -11.81 6.59 21.47
CA THR A 163 -10.96 7.24 22.50
C THR A 163 -11.61 8.51 23.00
#